data_AF-A0A3D4T737-F1
#
_entry.id   AF-A0A3D4T737-F1
#
_cell.length_a   1.000
_cell.length_b   1.000
_cell.length_c   1.000
_cell.angle_alpha   90.00
_cell.angle_beta   90.00
_cell.angle_gamma   90.00
#
_symmetry.space_group_name_H-M   'P 1'
#
loop_
_entity.id
_entity.type
_entity.pdbx_description
1 polymer ?
#
loop_
_entity_poly.entity_id
_entity_poly.type
_entity_poly.pdbx_seq_one_letter_code
_entity_poly.pdbx_strand_id
1 'polypeptide(L)' 'MKYKYELHCHTAETSECAAALAKDTVEFYKSIGYSGLVVTDHYSFLT' A
#
# COMPACT_ATOMS: atom_id res chain seq x y z
N MET A 1 -14.64 12.47 13.88
CA MET A 1 -14.36 11.37 12.93
C MET A 1 -12.97 10.86 13.19
N LYS A 2 -12.76 9.53 13.23
CA LYS A 2 -11.42 8.94 13.26
C LYS A 2 -11.10 8.45 11.85
N TYR A 3 -10.23 9.15 11.16
CA TYR A 3 -9.76 8.71 9.85
C TYR A 3 -8.71 7.61 10.03
N LYS A 4 -8.82 6.53 9.27
CA LYS A 4 -7.82 5.46 9.22
C LYS A 4 -6.97 5.65 7.97
N TYR A 5 -5.66 5.72 8.15
CA TYR A 5 -4.69 5.81 7.08
C TYR A 5 -3.63 4.73 7.26
N GLU A 6 -3.25 4.08 6.17
CA GLU A 6 -2.01 3.33 6.08
C GLU A 6 -0.91 4.30 5.63
N LEU A 7 0.20 4.34 6.34
CA LEU A 7 1.26 5.32 6.10
C LEU A 7 2.50 4.69 5.47
N HIS A 8 2.60 3.35 5.47
CA HIS A 8 3.75 2.64 4.92
C HIS A 8 3.27 1.33 4.29
N CYS A 9 3.11 1.35 2.97
CA CYS A 9 2.57 0.22 2.22
C CYS A 9 3.45 -0.05 1.00
N HIS A 10 3.95 -1.28 0.90
CA HIS A 10 4.69 -1.75 -0.27
C HIS A 10 3.74 -2.46 -1.23
N THR A 11 3.96 -2.26 -2.52
CA THR A 11 3.22 -2.88 -3.61
C THR A 11 4.18 -3.57 -4.58
N ALA A 12 3.67 -4.58 -5.27
CA ALA A 12 4.47 -5.51 -6.06
C ALA A 12 5.02 -4.87 -7.36
N GLU A 13 4.65 -3.63 -7.68
CA GLU A 13 5.17 -2.90 -8.83
C GLU A 13 6.68 -2.66 -8.77
N THR A 14 7.22 -2.41 -7.57
CA THR A 14 8.66 -2.13 -7.38
C THR A 14 9.26 -2.74 -6.13
N SER A 15 8.45 -3.20 -5.18
CA SER A 15 8.92 -3.84 -3.94
C SER A 15 8.85 -5.36 -4.05
N GLU A 16 10.00 -6.04 -4.10
CA GLU A 16 10.05 -7.52 -4.17
C GLU A 16 9.44 -8.20 -2.94
N CYS A 17 9.41 -7.51 -1.80
CA CYS A 17 8.81 -7.99 -0.57
C CYS A 17 7.26 -7.96 -0.61
N ALA A 18 6.65 -7.29 -1.58
CA ALA A 18 5.21 -7.16 -1.71
C ALA A 18 4.62 -8.17 -2.70
N ALA A 19 3.45 -8.70 -2.37
CA ALA A 19 2.73 -9.65 -3.22
C ALA A 19 1.51 -9.04 -3.94
N ALA A 20 0.99 -7.91 -3.45
CA ALA A 20 -0.22 -7.28 -3.98
C ALA A 20 0.13 -6.07 -4.85
N LEU A 21 -0.58 -5.90 -5.96
CA LEU A 21 -0.49 -4.68 -6.78
C LEU A 21 -1.13 -3.49 -6.05
N ALA A 22 -0.73 -2.28 -6.41
CA ALA A 22 -1.27 -1.05 -5.83
C ALA A 22 -2.79 -0.95 -6.02
N LYS A 23 -3.32 -1.40 -7.17
CA LYS A 23 -4.77 -1.43 -7.44
C LYS A 23 -5.52 -2.25 -6.38
N ASP A 24 -5.10 -3.50 -6.17
CA ASP A 24 -5.77 -4.42 -5.25
C ASP A 24 -5.64 -3.93 -3.79
N THR A 25 -4.49 -3.34 -3.47
CA THR A 25 -4.21 -2.71 -2.18
C THR A 25 -5.17 -1.55 -1.90
N VAL A 26 -5.38 -0.65 -2.86
CA VAL A 26 -6.32 0.48 -2.74
C VAL A 26 -7.76 -0.03 -2.57
N GLU A 27 -8.18 -1.02 -3.37
CA GLU A 27 -9.51 -1.62 -3.27
C GLU A 27 -9.73 -2.28 -1.90
N PHE A 28 -8.73 -3.01 -1.41
CA PHE A 28 -8.76 -3.65 -0.09
C PHE A 28 -8.93 -2.62 1.04
N TYR A 29 -8.03 -1.64 1.15
CA TYR A 29 -8.08 -0.65 2.23
C TYR A 29 -9.38 0.17 2.20
N LYS A 30 -9.87 0.52 1.01
CA LYS A 30 -11.18 1.16 0.84
C LYS A 30 -12.32 0.26 1.35
N SER A 31 -12.29 -1.03 1.06
CA SER A 31 -13.34 -1.98 1.47
C SER A 31 -13.44 -2.14 3.00
N ILE A 32 -12.34 -1.98 3.73
CA ILE A 32 -12.29 -2.08 5.20
C ILE A 32 -12.42 -0.71 5.90
N GLY A 33 -12.82 0.33 5.16
CA GLY A 33 -13.17 1.64 5.70
C GLY A 33 -11.97 2.56 5.98
N TYR A 34 -10.85 2.38 5.30
CA TYR A 34 -9.76 3.36 5.34
C TYR A 34 -10.08 4.58 4.50
N SER A 35 -9.59 5.73 4.96
CA SER A 35 -9.75 7.03 4.32
C SER A 35 -8.65 7.31 3.29
N GLY A 36 -7.54 6.57 3.35
CA GLY A 36 -6.49 6.56 2.34
C GLY A 36 -5.31 5.70 2.73
N LEU A 37 -4.31 5.65 1.84
CA LEU A 37 -3.02 5.03 2.09
C LEU A 37 -1.89 5.82 1.41
N VAL A 38 -0.67 5.63 1.90
CA VAL A 38 0.57 6.12 1.28
C VAL A 38 1.37 4.90 0.82
N VAL A 39 1.64 4.83 -0.49
CA VAL A 39 2.55 3.81 -1.05
C VAL A 39 3.98 4.28 -0.86
N THR A 40 4.82 3.42 -0.28
CA THR A 40 6.21 3.71 0.09
C THR A 40 7.14 2.63 -0.41
N ASP A 41 7.05 2.32 -1.70
CA ASP A 41 7.86 1.27 -2.30
C ASP A 41 9.38 1.47 -2.18
N HIS A 42 10.10 0.35 -2.28
CA HIS A 42 11.54 0.34 -2.34
C HIS A 42 12.05 1.00 -3.63
N TYR A 43 12.96 1.95 -3.48
CA TYR A 43 13.56 2.70 -4.60
C TYR A 43 14.70 1.93 -5.30
N SER A 44 15.09 0.74 -4.82
CA SER A 44 16.20 -0.06 -5.32
C SER A 44 15.93 -1.55 -5.14
N PHE A 45 16.22 -2.37 -6.15
CA PHE A 45 15.99 -3.84 -6.21
C PHE A 45 16.76 -4.68 -5.16
N LEU A 46 17.45 -4.05 -4.20
CA LEU A 46 18.32 -4.69 -3.20
C LEU A 46 17.85 -4.47 -1.76
N THR A 47 16.71 -3.82 -1.55
CA THR A 47 16.17 -3.50 -0.22
C THR A 47 14.70 -3.82 -0.15
#